data_AF-A0AAF0RMY0-F1
#
_entry.id   AF-A0AAF0RMY0-F1
#
_cell.length_a   1.000
_cell.length_b   1.000
_cell.length_c   1.000
_cell.angle_alpha   90.00
_cell.angle_beta   90.00
_cell.angle_gamma   90.00
#
_symmetry.space_group_name_H-M   'P 1'
#
loop_
_entity.id
_entity.type
_entity.pdbx_description
1 polymer ?
#
loop_
_entity_poly.entity_id
_entity_poly.type
_entity_poly.pdbx_seq_one_letter_code
_entity_poly.pdbx_strand_id
1 'polypeptide(L)'
;MVGARRPGGIQGLRELAESYPDELVWELHQLRIDIDDIGGDDTPDRKAVDHVLVDRLLRVATREPSSVLFAATHGWDFPVSREWIQTADFIDAFYAANSNGRRPKPYPRPWQDKNTTRLGKTDLSPAEAREVLRKNRG
;
A
#
# COMPACT_ATOMS: atom_id res chain seq x y z
N MET A 1 -13.64 26.65 -13.83
CA MET A 1 -14.67 25.60 -13.74
C MET A 1 -14.91 25.32 -12.27
N VAL A 2 -16.13 25.55 -11.79
CA VAL A 2 -16.53 25.27 -10.40
C VAL A 2 -16.56 23.76 -10.24
N GLY A 3 -15.54 23.19 -9.57
CA GLY A 3 -15.44 21.75 -9.37
C GLY A 3 -16.62 21.26 -8.53
N ALA A 4 -17.51 20.49 -9.14
CA ALA A 4 -18.54 19.77 -8.43
C ALA A 4 -17.86 19.00 -7.29
N ARG A 5 -18.27 19.27 -6.04
CA ARG A 5 -17.80 18.48 -4.90
C ARG A 5 -18.21 17.04 -5.17
N ARG A 6 -17.23 16.16 -5.45
CA ARG A 6 -17.47 14.72 -5.57
C ARG A 6 -18.26 14.25 -4.33
N PRO A 7 -19.33 13.47 -4.50
CA PRO A 7 -20.12 12.99 -3.36
C PRO A 7 -19.20 12.27 -2.37
N GLY A 8 -19.34 12.58 -1.09
CA GLY A 8 -18.52 12.04 -0.01
C GLY A 8 -19.20 10.89 0.72
N GLY A 9 -18.43 10.20 1.56
CA GLY A 9 -18.92 9.05 2.33
C GLY A 9 -19.28 7.87 1.42
N ILE A 10 -20.38 7.18 1.74
CA ILE A 10 -20.74 5.90 1.11
C ILE A 10 -20.99 6.02 -0.41
N GLN A 11 -21.47 7.17 -0.87
CA GLN A 11 -21.72 7.39 -2.29
C GLN A 11 -20.42 7.52 -3.10
N GLY A 12 -19.41 8.22 -2.55
CA GLY A 12 -18.09 8.30 -3.18
C GLY A 12 -17.39 6.95 -3.26
N LEU A 13 -17.57 6.10 -2.24
CA LEU A 13 -17.08 4.72 -2.25
C LEU A 13 -17.75 3.87 -3.32
N ARG A 14 -19.09 3.98 -3.46
CA ARG A 14 -19.82 3.25 -4.51
C ARG A 14 -19.36 3.62 -5.91
N GLU A 15 -19.21 4.92 -6.19
CA GLU A 15 -18.70 5.38 -7.48
C GLU A 15 -17.30 4.83 -7.80
N LEU A 16 -16.41 4.81 -6.79
CA LEU A 16 -15.07 4.21 -6.94
C LEU A 16 -15.15 2.70 -7.16
N ALA A 17 -16.02 1.99 -6.43
CA ALA A 17 -16.18 0.54 -6.57
C ALA A 17 -16.75 0.15 -7.94
N GLU A 18 -17.63 0.97 -8.51
CA GLU A 18 -18.16 0.77 -9.86
C GLU A 18 -17.14 1.08 -10.96
N SER A 19 -16.32 2.12 -10.75
CA SER A 19 -15.38 2.61 -11.78
C SER A 19 -14.03 1.90 -11.77
N TYR A 20 -13.54 1.50 -10.59
CA TYR A 20 -12.19 0.96 -10.35
C TYR A 20 -12.21 -0.13 -9.27
N PRO A 21 -12.93 -1.25 -9.47
CA PRO A 21 -13.14 -2.27 -8.44
C PRO A 21 -11.84 -2.91 -7.96
N ASP A 22 -10.94 -3.26 -8.88
CA ASP A 22 -9.72 -4.00 -8.54
C ASP A 22 -8.69 -3.10 -7.85
N GLU A 23 -8.56 -1.86 -8.31
CA GLU A 23 -7.65 -0.87 -7.73
C GLU A 23 -8.15 -0.42 -6.35
N LEU A 24 -9.47 -0.30 -6.17
CA LEU A 24 -10.07 -0.04 -4.87
C LEU A 24 -9.75 -1.16 -3.88
N VAL A 25 -9.95 -2.44 -4.27
CA VAL A 25 -9.62 -3.59 -3.41
C VAL A 25 -8.13 -3.62 -3.08
N TRP A 26 -7.26 -3.31 -4.05
CA TRP A 26 -5.83 -3.24 -3.81
C TRP A 26 -5.46 -2.16 -2.78
N GLU A 27 -6.01 -0.94 -2.90
CA GLU A 27 -5.77 0.13 -1.93
C GLU A 27 -6.29 -0.23 -0.54
N LEU A 28 -7.49 -0.79 -0.43
CA LEU A 28 -8.05 -1.25 0.85
C LEU A 28 -7.15 -2.31 1.50
N HIS A 29 -6.63 -3.26 0.71
CA HIS A 29 -5.67 -4.24 1.19
C HIS A 29 -4.36 -3.59 1.71
N GLN A 30 -3.84 -2.55 1.04
CA GLN A 30 -2.67 -1.79 1.53
C GLN A 30 -2.97 -1.08 2.86
N LEU A 31 -4.19 -0.56 3.01
CA LEU A 31 -4.68 0.07 4.23
C LEU A 31 -5.04 -0.93 5.34
N ARG A 32 -4.96 -2.25 5.07
CA ARG A 32 -5.36 -3.33 5.98
C ARG A 32 -6.84 -3.26 6.37
N ILE A 33 -7.68 -2.82 5.43
CA ILE A 33 -9.13 -2.74 5.58
C ILE A 33 -9.72 -3.83 4.68
N ASP A 34 -10.49 -4.74 5.26
CA ASP A 34 -11.31 -5.67 4.47
C ASP A 34 -12.57 -4.93 4.00
N ILE A 35 -13.05 -5.26 2.80
CA ILE A 35 -14.27 -4.66 2.24
C ILE A 35 -15.50 -5.03 3.07
N ASP A 36 -15.51 -6.24 3.63
CA ASP A 36 -16.59 -6.75 4.49
C ASP A 36 -16.61 -6.08 5.87
N ASP A 37 -15.50 -5.45 6.27
CA ASP A 37 -15.39 -4.71 7.52
C ASP A 37 -15.86 -3.25 7.40
N ILE A 38 -16.23 -2.76 6.21
CA ILE A 38 -16.66 -1.38 6.00
C ILE A 38 -18.13 -1.22 6.44
N GLY A 39 -18.34 -0.48 7.52
CA GLY A 39 -19.67 -0.25 8.09
C GLY A 39 -20.51 0.73 7.27
N GLY A 40 -21.70 0.30 6.85
CA GLY A 40 -22.76 1.15 6.32
C GLY A 40 -23.73 1.63 7.40
N ASP A 41 -24.70 2.47 7.02
CA ASP A 41 -25.72 3.02 7.94
C ASP A 41 -26.53 1.94 8.68
N ASP A 42 -26.61 0.73 8.12
CA ASP A 42 -27.34 -0.43 8.68
C ASP A 42 -26.44 -1.46 9.39
N THR A 43 -25.13 -1.21 9.54
CA THR A 43 -24.20 -2.20 10.13
C THR A 43 -24.12 -1.99 11.65
N PRO A 44 -24.68 -2.87 12.50
CA PRO A 44 -24.80 -2.62 13.94
C PRO A 44 -23.51 -2.91 14.73
N ASP A 45 -22.44 -3.30 14.06
CA ASP A 45 -21.29 -3.94 14.69
C ASP A 45 -20.21 -2.94 15.11
N ARG A 46 -19.77 -3.01 16.37
CA ARG A 46 -18.78 -2.08 16.97
C ARG A 46 -17.37 -2.21 16.39
N LYS A 47 -17.14 -3.19 15.51
CA LYS A 47 -15.84 -3.46 14.87
C LYS A 47 -15.75 -2.96 13.43
N ALA A 48 -16.86 -2.51 12.83
CA ALA A 48 -16.86 -2.05 11.46
C ALA A 48 -16.09 -0.72 11.31
N VAL A 49 -15.31 -0.60 10.25
CA VAL A 49 -14.58 0.62 9.88
C VAL A 49 -15.58 1.61 9.28
N ASP A 50 -15.64 2.82 9.84
CA ASP A 50 -16.52 3.89 9.37
C ASP A 50 -16.26 4.23 7.89
N HIS A 51 -17.28 4.07 7.04
CA HIS A 51 -17.20 4.35 5.61
C HIS A 51 -16.79 5.81 5.30
N VAL A 52 -17.09 6.77 6.20
CA VAL A 52 -16.65 8.16 6.03
C VAL A 52 -15.13 8.28 6.18
N LEU A 53 -14.54 7.50 7.11
CA LEU A 53 -13.09 7.44 7.27
C LEU A 53 -12.44 6.78 6.06
N VAL A 54 -13.02 5.69 5.55
CA VAL A 54 -12.52 5.00 4.35
C VAL A 54 -12.54 5.94 3.13
N ASP A 55 -13.64 6.66 2.88
CA ASP A 55 -13.73 7.67 1.81
C ASP A 55 -12.64 8.74 1.94
N ARG A 56 -12.39 9.24 3.17
CA ARG A 56 -11.32 10.23 3.40
C ARG A 56 -9.93 9.67 3.12
N LEU A 57 -9.65 8.44 3.53
CA LEU A 57 -8.36 7.78 3.27
C LEU A 57 -8.13 7.58 1.77
N LEU A 58 -9.15 7.11 1.05
CA LEU A 58 -9.07 6.91 -0.39
C LEU A 58 -8.94 8.25 -1.14
N ARG A 59 -9.58 9.32 -0.68
CA ARG A 59 -9.37 10.68 -1.21
C ARG A 59 -7.92 11.16 -1.04
N VAL A 60 -7.24 10.75 0.03
CA VAL A 60 -5.81 11.01 0.18
C VAL A 60 -5.01 10.14 -0.79
N ALA A 61 -5.33 8.85 -0.92
CA ALA A 61 -4.67 7.95 -1.87
C ALA A 61 -4.77 8.47 -3.32
N THR A 62 -5.94 8.96 -3.75
CA THR A 62 -6.14 9.59 -5.07
C THR A 62 -5.38 10.90 -5.30
N ARG A 63 -4.62 11.39 -4.32
CA ARG A 63 -3.69 12.53 -4.47
C ARG A 63 -2.24 12.11 -4.43
N GLU A 64 -1.96 10.87 -4.05
CA GLU A 64 -0.61 10.34 -3.91
C GLU A 64 -0.22 9.64 -5.22
N PRO A 65 0.83 10.09 -5.93
CA PRO A 65 1.23 9.50 -7.22
C PRO A 65 1.67 8.03 -7.13
N SER A 66 1.92 7.52 -5.93
CA SER A 66 2.26 6.12 -5.68
C SER A 66 1.04 5.18 -5.65
N SER A 67 -0.16 5.72 -5.52
CA SER A 67 -1.40 4.96 -5.41
C SER A 67 -1.79 4.35 -6.76
N VAL A 68 -2.24 3.10 -6.73
CA VAL A 68 -2.82 2.42 -7.90
C VAL A 68 -4.13 3.09 -8.30
N LEU A 69 -4.89 3.57 -7.31
CA LEU A 69 -6.11 4.34 -7.55
C LEU A 69 -5.81 5.71 -8.17
N PHE A 70 -4.71 6.37 -7.77
CA PHE A 70 -4.24 7.56 -8.48
C PHE A 70 -3.93 7.24 -9.95
N ALA A 71 -3.16 6.19 -10.22
CA ALA A 71 -2.82 5.78 -11.58
C ALA A 71 -4.08 5.55 -12.44
N ALA A 72 -5.02 4.74 -11.95
CA ALA A 72 -6.25 4.41 -12.68
C ALA A 72 -7.11 5.65 -12.95
N THR A 73 -7.30 6.54 -11.97
CA THR A 73 -8.08 7.77 -12.15
C THR A 73 -7.46 8.77 -13.12
N HIS A 74 -6.16 8.64 -13.39
CA HIS A 74 -5.42 9.44 -14.35
C HIS A 74 -5.15 8.71 -15.69
N GLY A 75 -5.71 7.51 -15.88
CA GLY A 75 -5.55 6.70 -17.09
C GLY A 75 -4.15 6.12 -17.26
N TRP A 76 -3.41 5.92 -16.17
CA TRP A 76 -2.10 5.30 -16.16
C TRP A 76 -2.24 3.82 -15.82
N ASP A 77 -1.53 2.95 -16.55
CA ASP A 77 -1.56 1.50 -16.30
C ASP A 77 -0.95 1.14 -14.94
N PHE A 78 0.00 1.95 -14.46
CA PHE A 78 0.71 1.74 -13.20
C PHE A 78 1.13 3.10 -12.59
N PRO A 79 1.31 3.20 -11.26
CA PRO A 79 1.82 4.42 -10.60
C PRO A 79 3.19 4.87 -11.13
N VAL A 80 3.96 3.91 -11.66
CA VAL A 80 5.25 4.11 -12.33
C VAL A 80 5.35 3.18 -13.53
N SER A 81 6.09 3.58 -14.56
CA SER A 81 6.33 2.68 -15.70
C SER A 81 7.26 1.52 -15.33
N ARG A 82 7.17 0.40 -16.04
CA ARG A 82 8.03 -0.78 -15.79
C ARG A 82 9.50 -0.48 -16.06
N GLU A 83 9.78 0.36 -17.04
CA GLU A 83 11.11 0.84 -17.39
C GLU A 83 11.70 1.67 -16.24
N TRP A 84 10.86 2.47 -15.57
CA TRP A 84 11.28 3.22 -14.39
C TRP A 84 11.65 2.30 -13.24
N ILE A 85 10.84 1.26 -12.97
CA ILE A 85 11.12 0.24 -11.95
C ILE A 85 12.49 -0.40 -12.22
N GLN A 86 12.73 -0.87 -13.44
CA GLN A 86 13.99 -1.50 -13.84
C GLN A 86 15.18 -0.54 -13.71
N THR A 87 14.99 0.74 -14.04
CA THR A 87 16.03 1.76 -13.94
C THR A 87 16.39 2.03 -12.47
N ALA A 88 15.40 2.13 -11.59
CA ALA A 88 15.63 2.29 -10.15
C ALA A 88 16.37 1.07 -9.56
N ASP A 89 15.97 -0.15 -9.94
CA ASP A 89 16.66 -1.39 -9.57
C ASP A 89 18.12 -1.43 -10.04
N PHE A 90 18.36 -1.01 -11.28
CA PHE A 90 19.71 -0.96 -11.84
C PHE A 90 20.60 0.03 -11.09
N ILE A 91 20.09 1.22 -10.79
CA ILE A 91 20.81 2.25 -10.04
C ILE A 91 21.20 1.72 -8.65
N ASP A 92 20.26 1.08 -7.95
CA ASP A 92 20.51 0.50 -6.62
C ASP A 92 21.56 -0.61 -6.68
N ALA A 93 21.48 -1.51 -7.66
CA ALA A 93 22.45 -2.57 -7.87
C ALA A 93 23.84 -2.02 -8.21
N PHE A 94 23.91 -0.99 -9.06
CA PHE A 94 25.15 -0.32 -9.44
C PHE A 94 25.82 0.33 -8.23
N TYR A 95 25.07 1.07 -7.42
CA TYR A 95 25.60 1.67 -6.20
C TYR A 95 26.01 0.63 -5.15
N ALA A 96 25.23 -0.44 -4.99
CA ALA A 96 25.57 -1.52 -4.06
C ALA A 96 26.87 -2.24 -4.45
N ALA A 97 27.08 -2.49 -5.75
CA ALA A 97 28.29 -3.14 -6.27
C ALA A 97 29.54 -2.26 -6.16
N ASN A 98 29.38 -0.94 -6.33
CA ASN A 98 30.51 0.01 -6.36
C ASN A 98 30.78 0.71 -5.03
N SER A 99 30.00 0.43 -3.98
CA SER A 99 30.21 1.02 -2.66
C SER A 99 31.21 0.22 -1.81
N ASN A 100 32.39 0.80 -1.54
CA ASN A 100 33.40 0.20 -0.66
C ASN A 100 33.04 0.41 0.83
N GLY A 101 32.11 -0.41 1.32
CA GLY A 101 31.85 -0.58 2.76
C GLY A 101 30.54 0.02 3.27
N ARG A 102 30.01 1.09 2.66
CA ARG A 102 28.70 1.66 3.03
C ARG A 102 27.75 1.65 1.85
N ARG A 103 26.85 0.65 1.82
CA ARG A 103 25.78 0.58 0.82
C ARG A 103 24.88 1.82 0.93
N PRO A 104 24.71 2.59 -0.17
CA PRO A 104 23.77 3.70 -0.21
C PRO A 104 22.35 3.23 0.08
N LYS A 105 21.52 4.13 0.61
CA LYS A 105 20.09 3.84 0.75
C LYS A 105 19.50 3.65 -0.66
N PRO A 106 18.60 2.67 -0.86
CA PRO A 106 17.91 2.49 -2.12
C PRO A 106 17.23 3.78 -2.58
N TYR A 107 17.13 3.95 -3.90
CA TYR A 107 16.39 5.04 -4.52
C TYR A 107 14.94 5.05 -3.95
N PRO A 108 14.37 6.22 -3.61
CA PRO A 108 13.03 6.27 -3.04
C PRO A 108 12.01 5.70 -4.02
N ARG A 109 11.25 4.70 -3.57
CA ARG A 109 10.23 4.01 -4.38
C ARG A 109 8.83 4.39 -3.89
N PRO A 110 7.88 4.66 -4.79
CA PRO A 110 6.49 4.89 -4.43
C PRO A 110 5.83 3.64 -3.83
N TRP A 111 6.30 2.44 -4.15
CA TRP A 111 5.80 1.19 -3.56
C TRP A 111 6.64 0.72 -2.37
N GLN A 112 5.99 0.00 -1.46
CA GLN A 112 6.69 -0.64 -0.35
C GLN A 112 7.65 -1.71 -0.87
N ASP A 113 8.95 -1.53 -0.62
CA ASP A 113 9.93 -2.59 -0.84
C ASP A 113 9.79 -3.65 0.27
N LYS A 114 9.64 -4.92 -0.10
CA LYS A 114 9.60 -6.06 0.85
C LYS A 114 10.83 -6.09 1.76
N ASN A 115 11.95 -5.48 1.33
CA ASN A 115 13.16 -5.35 2.14
C ASN A 115 13.15 -4.16 3.11
N THR A 116 12.23 -3.19 2.96
CA THR A 116 12.16 -2.00 3.83
C THR A 116 11.35 -2.27 5.11
N THR A 117 10.40 -3.21 5.06
CA THR A 117 9.47 -3.50 6.17
C THR A 117 9.86 -4.76 6.95
N ARG A 118 11.14 -4.96 7.29
CA ARG A 118 11.49 -5.93 8.33
C ARG A 118 11.17 -5.32 9.70
N LEU A 119 9.92 -5.48 10.15
CA LEU A 119 9.54 -5.29 11.55
C LEU A 119 10.13 -6.44 12.36
N GLY A 120 11.25 -6.17 13.03
CA GLY A 120 11.92 -7.12 13.92
C GLY A 120 13.41 -7.23 13.66
N LYS A 121 14.21 -6.62 14.54
CA LYS A 121 15.61 -7.04 14.71
C LYS A 121 15.59 -8.35 15.49
N THR A 122 16.29 -9.34 14.97
CA THR A 122 16.56 -10.58 15.68
C THR A 122 18.07 -10.70 15.67
N ASP A 123 18.67 -10.58 16.85
CA ASP A 123 20.10 -10.79 17.06
C ASP A 123 20.44 -12.30 17.13
N LEU A 124 19.42 -13.16 17.06
CA LEU A 124 19.56 -14.61 17.07
C LEU A 124 20.01 -15.10 15.70
N SER A 125 20.97 -16.02 15.72
CA SER A 125 21.38 -16.77 14.55
C SER A 125 20.21 -17.61 13.99
N PRO A 126 20.24 -17.99 12.69
CA PRO A 126 19.20 -18.82 12.09
C PRO A 126 18.95 -20.15 12.82
N ALA A 127 19.94 -20.67 13.56
CA ALA A 127 19.81 -21.88 14.36
C ALA A 127 18.97 -21.62 15.63
N GLU A 128 19.27 -20.54 16.36
CA GLU A 128 18.58 -20.16 17.59
C GLU A 128 17.13 -19.74 17.31
N ALA A 129 16.88 -19.04 16.19
CA ALA A 129 15.53 -18.69 15.77
C ALA A 129 14.67 -19.94 15.49
N ARG A 130 15.24 -20.97 14.86
CA ARG A 130 14.54 -22.25 14.61
C ARG A 130 14.22 -22.98 15.92
N GLU A 131 15.08 -22.88 16.92
CA GLU A 131 14.86 -23.52 18.21
C GLU A 131 13.75 -22.84 19.03
N VAL A 132 13.73 -21.50 19.03
CA VAL A 132 12.63 -20.72 19.64
C VAL A 132 11.29 -21.04 18.96
N LEU A 133 11.26 -21.12 17.63
CA LEU A 133 10.05 -21.48 16.89
C LEU A 133 9.60 -22.93 17.17
N ARG A 134 10.54 -23.86 17.35
CA ARG A 134 10.24 -25.24 17.75
C ARG A 134 9.63 -25.31 19.16
N LYS A 135 10.13 -24.49 20.10
CA LYS A 135 9.65 -24.44 21.49
C LYS A 135 8.25 -23.82 21.61
N ASN A 136 7.91 -22.88 20.74
CA ASN A 136 6.61 -22.19 20.71
C ASN A 136 5.55 -22.88 19.85
N ARG A 137 5.88 -24.03 19.24
CA ARG A 137 4.94 -24.84 18.46
C ARG A 137 4.17 -25.77 19.40
N GLY A 138 3.33 -25.17 20.26
CA GLY A 138 2.21 -25.85 20.91
C GLY A 138 1.06 -26.01 19.94
#